data_AF-A0AAW7JQ96-F1
#
_entry.id   AF-A0AAW7JQ96-F1
#
_cell.length_a   1.000
_cell.length_b   1.000
_cell.length_c   1.000
_cell.angle_alpha   90.00
_cell.angle_beta   90.00
_cell.angle_gamma   90.00
#
_symmetry.space_group_name_H-M   'P 1'
#
loop_
_entity.id
_entity.type
_entity.pdbx_description
1 polymer ?
#
loop_
_entity_poly.entity_id
_entity_poly.type
_entity_poly.pdbx_seq_one_letter_code
_entity_poly.pdbx_strand_id
1 'polypeptide(L)' 'MCRISIDTVIRANKRTISQNKNKTFCAIGKSVTPQETFNVSVSVMGKVCTRNISAKQIKDSFGKALNIHAKKL' A
#
# COMPACT_ATOMS: atom_id res chain seq x y z
N MET A 1 -0.59 20.00 12.74
CA MET A 1 -0.70 19.02 11.63
C MET A 1 0.69 18.64 11.17
N CYS A 2 1.23 17.50 11.62
CA CYS A 2 2.58 17.08 11.26
C CYS A 2 2.56 16.51 9.83
N ARG A 3 2.90 17.35 8.86
CA ARG A 3 3.08 16.94 7.47
C ARG A 3 4.38 16.15 7.38
N ILE A 4 4.28 14.82 7.37
CA ILE A 4 5.43 13.96 7.07
C ILE A 4 5.85 14.29 5.64
N SER A 5 7.11 14.71 5.46
CA SER A 5 7.61 15.04 4.14
C SER A 5 7.76 13.78 3.29
N ILE A 6 7.64 13.94 1.98
CA ILE A 6 7.79 12.84 1.02
C ILE A 6 9.19 12.19 1.15
N ASP A 7 10.22 12.99 1.45
CA ASP A 7 11.57 12.50 1.70
C ASP A 7 11.64 11.55 2.90
N THR A 8 10.87 11.82 3.94
CA THR A 8 10.78 10.93 5.10
C THR A 8 10.15 9.59 4.71
N VAL A 9 9.12 9.60 3.87
CA VAL A 9 8.46 8.39 3.38
C VAL A 9 9.39 7.57 2.47
N ILE A 10 10.11 8.23 1.56
CA ILE A 10 11.08 7.56 0.67
C ILE A 10 12.21 6.93 1.47
N ARG A 11 12.73 7.65 2.47
CA ARG A 11 13.82 7.17 3.31
C ARG A 11 13.40 5.98 4.18
N ALA A 12 12.21 6.04 4.76
CA ALA A 12 11.65 4.94 5.56
C ALA A 12 11.41 3.67 4.72
N ASN A 13 11.08 3.81 3.43
CA ASN A 13 10.72 2.70 2.55
C ASN A 13 11.82 2.32 1.54
N LYS A 14 13.03 2.85 1.68
CA LYS A 14 14.14 2.66 0.73
C LYS A 14 14.42 1.19 0.43
N ARG A 15 14.38 0.33 1.45
CA ARG A 15 14.59 -1.13 1.32
C ARG A 15 13.51 -1.80 0.49
N THR A 16 12.25 -1.49 0.77
CA THR A 16 11.08 -2.01 0.04
C THR A 16 11.07 -1.56 -1.42
N ILE A 17 11.40 -0.28 -1.66
CA ILE A 17 11.54 0.27 -3.02
C ILE A 17 12.67 -0.45 -3.79
N SER A 18 13.81 -0.67 -3.13
CA SER A 18 14.94 -1.38 -3.73
C SER A 18 14.62 -2.84 -4.07
N GLN A 19 13.88 -3.55 -3.20
CA GLN A 19 13.45 -4.92 -3.46
C GLN A 19 12.42 -5.00 -4.59
N ASN A 20 11.56 -3.99 -4.73
CA ASN A 20 10.60 -3.94 -5.83
C ASN A 20 11.26 -3.65 -7.18
N LYS A 21 12.33 -2.84 -7.21
CA LYS A 21 13.11 -2.57 -8.43
C LYS A 21 13.88 -3.80 -8.95
N ASN A 22 14.23 -4.73 -8.07
CA ASN A 22 15.01 -5.93 -8.41
C ASN A 22 14.16 -7.21 -8.58
N LYS A 23 12.84 -7.09 -8.83
CA LYS A 23 11.98 -8.25 -9.08
C LYS A 23 12.20 -8.84 -10.47
N THR A 24 13.28 -9.60 -10.61
CA THR A 24 13.26 -10.82 -11.41
C THR A 24 12.31 -11.77 -10.70
N PHE A 25 11.14 -12.00 -11.28
CA PHE A 25 10.10 -12.85 -10.69
C PHE A 25 10.60 -14.31 -10.57
N CYS A 26 10.98 -14.73 -9.37
CA CYS A 26 10.94 -16.15 -9.01
C CYS A 26 9.46 -16.52 -8.75
N ALA A 27 8.74 -16.83 -9.83
CA ALA A 27 7.40 -17.40 -9.78
C ALA A 27 7.45 -18.87 -9.32
N ILE A 28 7.84 -19.12 -8.08
CA ILE A 28 7.70 -20.44 -7.43
C ILE A 28 7.16 -20.22 -6.04
N GLY A 29 5.84 -20.11 -5.94
CA GLY A 29 5.13 -20.03 -4.68
C GLY A 29 3.67 -20.36 -4.97
N LYS A 30 3.18 -21.44 -4.36
CA LYS A 30 1.81 -21.96 -4.46
C LYS A 30 0.81 -20.83 -4.66
N SER A 31 -0.04 -20.94 -5.68
CA SER A 31 -1.20 -20.06 -5.88
C SER A 31 -1.97 -19.99 -4.57
N VAL A 32 -1.74 -18.93 -3.80
CA VAL A 32 -2.55 -18.62 -2.63
C VAL A 32 -3.87 -18.18 -3.23
N THR A 33 -4.94 -18.93 -2.92
CA THR A 33 -6.29 -18.56 -3.33
C THR A 33 -6.48 -17.08 -2.98
N PRO A 34 -6.82 -16.23 -3.95
CA PRO A 34 -6.86 -14.79 -3.74
C PRO A 34 -7.86 -14.50 -2.64
N GLN A 35 -7.36 -14.02 -1.51
CA GLN A 35 -8.20 -13.66 -0.38
C GLN A 35 -9.03 -12.45 -0.80
N GLU A 36 -10.35 -12.60 -0.86
CA GLU A 36 -11.24 -11.54 -1.34
C GLU A 36 -11.43 -10.43 -0.31
N THR A 37 -11.24 -10.76 0.98
CA THR A 37 -11.46 -9.87 2.12
C THR A 37 -10.25 -9.85 3.07
N PHE A 38 -9.93 -8.65 3.55
CA PHE A 38 -8.80 -8.37 4.42
C PHE A 38 -9.31 -7.64 5.66
N ASN A 39 -8.92 -8.11 6.84
CA ASN A 39 -9.16 -7.39 8.08
C ASN A 39 -8.00 -6.39 8.31
N VAL A 40 -8.31 -5.10 8.29
CA VAL A 40 -7.33 -4.02 8.36
C VAL A 40 -7.62 -3.14 9.57
N SER A 41 -6.59 -2.94 10.39
CA SER A 41 -6.63 -2.03 11.54
C SER A 41 -5.71 -0.84 11.27
N VAL A 42 -6.22 0.37 11.46
CA VAL A 42 -5.46 1.61 11.27
C VAL A 42 -5.56 2.46 12.54
N SER A 43 -4.43 2.88 13.09
CA SER A 43 -4.42 3.82 14.21
C SER A 43 -4.42 5.25 13.70
N VAL A 44 -5.46 6.02 14.04
CA VAL A 44 -5.60 7.44 13.72
C VAL A 44 -5.78 8.20 15.01
N MET A 45 -4.82 9.07 15.33
CA MET A 45 -4.82 9.89 16.56
C MET A 45 -5.01 9.08 17.85
N GLY A 46 -4.36 7.92 17.93
CA GLY A 46 -4.43 7.04 19.11
C GLY A 46 -5.70 6.17 19.19
N LYS A 47 -6.64 6.31 18.24
CA LYS A 47 -7.79 5.41 18.11
C LYS A 47 -7.53 4.37 17.03
N VAL A 48 -7.70 3.09 17.37
CA VAL A 48 -7.61 1.99 16.40
C VAL A 48 -8.96 1.80 15.71
N CYS A 49 -8.98 1.99 14.40
CA CYS A 49 -10.13 1.73 13.55
C CYS A 49 -9.90 0.43 12.78
N THR A 50 -10.75 -0.57 13.04
CA THR A 50 -10.68 -1.87 12.39
C THR A 50 -11.80 -2.00 11.37
N ARG A 51 -11.49 -2.43 10.15
CA ARG A 51 -12.46 -2.67 9.09
C ARG A 51 -12.06 -3.85 8.22
N ASN A 52 -13.06 -4.59 7.78
CA ASN A 52 -12.90 -5.55 6.70
C ASN A 52 -13.01 -4.82 5.35
N ILE A 53 -12.02 -4.99 4.48
CA ILE A 53 -11.98 -4.40 3.15
C ILE A 53 -11.81 -5.48 2.09
N SER A 54 -12.32 -5.25 0.88
CA SER A 54 -12.16 -6.20 -0.22
C SER A 54 -10.96 -5.88 -1.12
N ALA A 55 -10.46 -6.88 -1.84
CA ALA A 55 -9.43 -6.70 -2.87
C ALA A 55 -9.82 -5.61 -3.89
N LYS A 56 -11.11 -5.54 -4.25
CA LYS A 56 -11.66 -4.51 -5.14
C LYS A 56 -11.51 -3.11 -4.55
N GLN A 57 -11.85 -2.93 -3.27
CA GLN A 57 -11.71 -1.64 -2.59
C GLN A 57 -10.24 -1.19 -2.50
N ILE A 58 -9.30 -2.13 -2.33
CA ILE A 58 -7.86 -1.84 -2.36
C ILE A 58 -7.46 -1.35 -3.75
N LYS A 59 -7.84 -2.07 -4.81
CA LYS A 59 -7.52 -1.72 -6.20
C LYS A 59 -8.07 -0.35 -6.58
N ASP A 60 -9.34 -0.07 -6.26
CA ASP A 60 -9.98 1.20 -6.56
C ASP A 60 -9.32 2.36 -5.80
N SER A 61 -8.95 2.14 -4.54
CA SER A 61 -8.26 3.15 -3.72
C SER A 61 -6.86 3.45 -4.25
N PHE A 62 -6.10 2.42 -4.65
CA PHE A 62 -4.79 2.59 -5.28
C PHE A 62 -4.89 3.33 -6.62
N GLY A 63 -5.86 2.98 -7.46
CA GLY A 63 -6.08 3.65 -8.75
C GLY A 63 -6.39 5.14 -8.57
N LYS A 64 -7.23 5.50 -7.60
CA LYS A 64 -7.51 6.90 -7.26
C LYS A 64 -6.25 7.63 -6.80
N ALA A 65 -5.43 7.01 -5.95
CA ALA A 65 -4.18 7.60 -5.47
C ALA A 65 -3.18 7.86 -6.61
N LEU A 66 -3.05 6.90 -7.54
CA LEU A 66 -2.20 7.05 -8.73
C LEU A 66 -2.70 8.18 -9.65
N ASN A 67 -4.01 8.28 -9.89
CA ASN A 67 -4.58 9.35 -10.71
C ASN A 67 -4.39 10.74 -10.10
N ILE A 68 -4.50 10.87 -8.77
CA ILE A 68 -4.21 12.12 -8.07
C ILE A 68 -2.73 12.48 -8.20
N HIS A 69 -1.84 11.49 -8.14
CA HIS A 69 -0.40 11.69 -8.33
C HIS A 69 -0.06 12.09 -9.78
N ALA A 70 -0.70 11.47 -10.76
CA ALA A 70 -0.48 11.75 -12.18
C ALA A 70 -0.98 13.14 -12.60
N LYS A 71 -2.08 13.65 -12.00
CA LYS A 71 -2.57 15.02 -12.23
C LYS A 71 -1.75 16.12 -11.53
N LYS A 72 -0.82 15.74 -10.65
CA LYS A 72 0.03 16.66 -9.89
C LYS A 72 1.42 16.82 -10.50
N LEU A 73 1.74 15.97 -11.48
CA LEU A 73 2.86 16.11 -12.43
C LEU A 73 2.40 16.95 -13.62
#